data_AF-A0A519Y2H3-F1
#
_entry.id   AF-A0A519Y2H3-F1
#
_cell.length_a   1.000
_cell.length_b   1.000
_cell.length_c   1.000
_cell.angle_alpha   90.00
_cell.angle_beta   90.00
_cell.angle_gamma   90.00
#
_symmetry.space_group_name_H-M   'P 1'
#
loop_
_entity.id
_entity.type
_entity.pdbx_description
1 polymer ?
#
loop_
_entity_poly.entity_id
_entity_poly.type
_entity_poly.pdbx_seq_one_letter_code
_entity_poly.pdbx_strand_id
1 'polypeptide(L)'
;YAFEMAKTLNHWNKDLTLLTNGKSQLTAAQTEKLKSKSIDIIEDEIFALEHSDGQLENVVFVNGKKLALKAMYARADVQQHVNFDVLLGFELTEFNTIKVDEQQQTTVNGVYAAGDCTTLMRSLSVITAQGTLAGVMMNRKMISEDF
;
A
#
# COMPACT_ATOMS: atom_id res chain seq x y z
N TYR A 1 -10.32 -3.16 4.23
CA TYR A 1 -9.76 -2.32 3.15
C TYR A 1 -10.52 -2.39 1.83
N ALA A 2 -10.98 -3.58 1.41
CA ALA A 2 -11.71 -3.80 0.16
C ALA A 2 -12.85 -2.80 -0.11
N PHE A 3 -13.74 -2.57 0.87
CA PHE A 3 -14.87 -1.63 0.72
C PHE A 3 -14.42 -0.20 0.36
N GLU A 4 -13.45 0.34 1.10
CA GLU A 4 -12.95 1.69 0.89
C GLU A 4 -12.22 1.83 -0.45
N MET A 5 -11.44 0.82 -0.84
CA MET A 5 -10.77 0.81 -2.15
C MET A 5 -11.78 0.76 -3.29
N ALA A 6 -12.78 -0.12 -3.22
CA ALA A 6 -13.85 -0.19 -4.21
C ALA A 6 -14.64 1.12 -4.30
N LYS A 7 -14.95 1.76 -3.16
CA LYS A 7 -15.61 3.07 -3.11
C LYS A 7 -14.81 4.14 -3.86
N THR A 8 -13.51 4.21 -3.62
CA THR A 8 -12.61 5.17 -4.26
C THR A 8 -12.48 4.91 -5.76
N LEU A 9 -12.18 3.66 -6.15
CA LEU A 9 -12.03 3.29 -7.56
C LEU A 9 -13.31 3.47 -8.36
N ASN A 10 -14.47 3.28 -7.73
CA ASN A 10 -15.77 3.49 -8.37
C ASN A 10 -15.96 4.94 -8.83
N HIS A 11 -15.18 5.91 -8.33
CA HIS A 11 -15.18 7.25 -8.88
C HIS A 11 -14.70 7.27 -10.34
N TRP A 12 -13.61 6.55 -10.65
CA TRP A 12 -12.94 6.56 -11.96
C TRP A 12 -13.39 5.43 -12.90
N ASN A 13 -13.71 4.25 -12.37
CA ASN A 13 -14.15 3.10 -13.15
C ASN A 13 -15.44 2.53 -12.57
N LYS A 14 -16.49 2.39 -13.39
CA LYS A 14 -17.78 1.81 -12.96
C LYS A 14 -17.85 0.30 -13.17
N ASP A 15 -16.96 -0.25 -13.98
CA ASP A 15 -16.86 -1.67 -14.26
C ASP A 15 -15.87 -2.30 -13.27
N LEU A 16 -16.39 -2.64 -12.10
CA LEU A 16 -15.61 -3.16 -10.97
C LEU A 16 -16.22 -4.45 -10.44
N THR A 17 -15.36 -5.43 -10.22
CA THR A 17 -15.65 -6.63 -9.45
C THR A 17 -14.73 -6.66 -8.23
N LEU A 18 -15.29 -6.87 -7.05
CA LEU A 18 -14.53 -7.08 -5.84
C LEU A 18 -14.26 -8.57 -5.64
N LEU A 19 -12.99 -8.96 -5.72
CA LEU A 19 -12.54 -10.31 -5.37
C LEU A 19 -12.08 -10.31 -3.92
N THR A 20 -12.72 -11.10 -3.05
CA THR A 20 -12.34 -11.18 -1.63
C THR A 20 -11.37 -12.31 -1.33
N ASN A 21 -11.12 -13.19 -2.31
CA ASN A 21 -10.20 -14.33 -2.21
C ASN A 21 -10.53 -15.22 -1.00
N GLY A 22 -11.73 -15.78 -1.00
CA GLY A 22 -12.33 -16.45 0.16
C GLY A 22 -13.47 -15.66 0.78
N LYS A 23 -14.02 -16.17 1.89
CA LYS A 23 -15.22 -15.63 2.54
C LYS A 23 -15.05 -14.15 2.89
N SER A 24 -16.01 -13.34 2.44
CA SER A 24 -16.05 -11.90 2.68
C SER A 24 -16.22 -11.59 4.17
N GLN A 25 -15.48 -10.58 4.62
CA GLN A 25 -15.61 -9.98 5.96
C GLN A 25 -16.41 -8.67 5.95
N LEU A 26 -17.02 -8.32 4.81
CA LEU A 26 -17.85 -7.13 4.70
C LEU A 26 -19.11 -7.25 5.54
N THR A 27 -19.55 -6.13 6.12
CA THR A 27 -20.85 -6.08 6.78
C THR A 27 -21.98 -6.16 5.75
N ALA A 28 -23.20 -6.51 6.20
CA ALA A 28 -24.38 -6.50 5.34
C ALA A 28 -24.60 -5.13 4.67
N ALA A 29 -24.46 -4.05 5.46
CA ALA A 29 -24.58 -2.68 4.95
C ALA A 29 -23.52 -2.33 3.89
N GLN A 30 -22.27 -2.76 4.08
CA GLN A 30 -21.21 -2.57 3.07
C GLN A 30 -21.51 -3.35 1.79
N THR A 31 -21.96 -4.60 1.93
CA THR A 31 -22.33 -5.48 0.82
C THR A 31 -23.47 -4.89 0.00
N GLU A 32 -24.54 -4.44 0.66
CA GLU A 32 -25.67 -3.78 0.00
C GLU A 32 -25.23 -2.50 -0.70
N LYS A 33 -24.34 -1.71 -0.09
CA LYS A 33 -23.84 -0.49 -0.69
C LYS A 33 -23.03 -0.75 -1.96
N LEU A 34 -22.17 -1.77 -1.97
CA LEU A 34 -21.42 -2.16 -3.18
C LEU A 34 -22.35 -2.66 -4.29
N LYS A 35 -23.32 -3.53 -3.95
CA LYS A 35 -24.34 -4.01 -4.89
C LYS A 35 -25.19 -2.87 -5.46
N SER A 36 -25.54 -1.86 -4.66
CA SER A 36 -26.26 -0.66 -5.12
C SER A 36 -25.47 0.17 -6.15
N LYS A 37 -24.16 -0.09 -6.28
CA LYS A 37 -23.26 0.50 -7.28
C LYS A 37 -22.91 -0.46 -8.41
N SER A 38 -23.63 -1.58 -8.54
CA SER A 38 -23.37 -2.63 -9.53
C SER A 38 -21.95 -3.22 -9.42
N ILE A 39 -21.39 -3.24 -8.21
CA ILE A 39 -20.11 -3.88 -7.94
C ILE A 39 -20.39 -5.29 -7.44
N ASP A 40 -20.04 -6.27 -8.27
CA ASP A 40 -20.13 -7.68 -7.90
C ASP A 40 -19.09 -8.05 -6.85
N ILE A 41 -19.42 -9.01 -5.99
CA ILE A 41 -18.54 -9.53 -4.95
C ILE A 41 -18.37 -11.02 -5.19
N ILE A 42 -17.15 -11.44 -5.47
CA ILE A 42 -16.79 -12.85 -5.69
C ILE A 42 -15.92 -13.30 -4.53
N GLU A 43 -16.42 -14.31 -3.81
CA GLU A 43 -15.78 -14.88 -2.62
C GLU A 43 -15.00 -16.16 -2.90
N ASP A 44 -14.94 -16.59 -4.17
CA ASP A 44 -14.14 -17.72 -4.58
C ASP A 44 -12.63 -17.43 -4.34
N GLU A 45 -11.89 -18.43 -3.86
CA GLU A 45 -10.44 -18.33 -3.70
C GLU A 45 -9.74 -18.30 -5.08
N ILE A 46 -8.78 -17.40 -5.22
CA ILE A 46 -7.96 -17.22 -6.42
C ILE A 46 -6.89 -18.31 -6.43
N PHE A 47 -6.84 -19.07 -7.51
CA PHE A 47 -5.83 -20.09 -7.78
C PHE A 47 -4.65 -19.54 -8.57
N ALA A 48 -4.93 -18.76 -9.63
CA ALA A 48 -3.89 -18.24 -10.52
C ALA A 48 -4.33 -16.96 -11.23
N LEU A 49 -3.35 -16.21 -11.71
CA LEU A 49 -3.53 -15.10 -12.65
C LEU A 49 -2.95 -15.55 -13.99
N GLU A 50 -3.80 -15.67 -15.01
CA GLU A 50 -3.36 -15.94 -16.37
C GLU A 50 -3.04 -14.61 -17.06
N HIS A 51 -1.86 -14.54 -17.65
CA HIS A 51 -1.37 -13.34 -18.32
C HIS A 51 -0.53 -13.70 -19.54
N SER A 52 -0.49 -12.80 -20.52
CA SER A 52 0.46 -12.83 -21.63
C SER A 52 1.38 -11.62 -21.51
N ASP A 53 2.69 -11.85 -21.41
CA ASP A 53 3.71 -10.79 -21.30
C ASP A 53 3.42 -9.75 -20.19
N GLY A 54 2.93 -10.22 -19.04
CA GLY A 54 2.58 -9.38 -17.88
C GLY A 54 1.24 -8.65 -17.99
N GLN A 55 0.50 -8.82 -19.10
CA GLN A 55 -0.86 -8.29 -19.25
C GLN A 55 -1.88 -9.31 -18.74
N LEU A 56 -2.64 -8.94 -17.72
CA LEU A 56 -3.67 -9.80 -17.14
C LEU A 56 -4.74 -10.13 -18.19
N GLU A 57 -5.09 -11.40 -18.28
CA GLU A 57 -6.18 -11.90 -19.12
C GLU A 57 -7.31 -12.47 -18.27
N ASN A 58 -6.98 -13.36 -17.32
CA ASN A 58 -7.96 -14.00 -16.45
C ASN A 58 -7.49 -14.15 -15.01
N VAL A 59 -8.45 -14.11 -14.09
CA VAL A 59 -8.33 -14.68 -12.76
C VAL A 59 -8.95 -16.07 -12.77
N VAL A 60 -8.18 -17.08 -12.36
CA VAL A 60 -8.63 -18.46 -12.23
C VAL A 60 -8.91 -18.74 -10.76
N PHE A 61 -10.08 -19.27 -10.46
CA PHE A 61 -10.48 -19.62 -9.11
C PHE A 61 -10.23 -21.11 -8.82
N VAL A 62 -10.11 -21.48 -7.54
CA VAL A 62 -9.91 -22.87 -7.09
C VAL A 62 -11.03 -23.80 -7.57
N ASN A 63 -12.24 -23.27 -7.76
CA ASN A 63 -13.38 -24.02 -8.31
C ASN A 63 -13.34 -24.22 -9.84
N GLY A 64 -12.27 -23.78 -10.52
CA GLY A 64 -12.07 -23.91 -11.96
C GLY A 64 -12.74 -22.83 -12.82
N LYS A 65 -13.56 -21.94 -12.22
CA LYS A 65 -14.12 -20.79 -12.95
C LYS A 65 -13.02 -19.81 -13.33
N LYS A 66 -13.28 -19.04 -14.39
CA LYS A 66 -12.41 -17.96 -14.85
C LYS A 66 -13.20 -16.66 -14.96
N LEU A 67 -12.56 -15.56 -14.58
CA LEU A 67 -13.06 -14.20 -14.79
C LEU A 67 -12.05 -13.43 -15.64
N ALA A 68 -12.47 -12.98 -16.81
CA ALA A 68 -11.63 -12.15 -17.66
C ALA A 68 -11.51 -10.73 -17.06
N LEU A 69 -10.28 -10.25 -16.86
CA LEU A 69 -9.98 -8.92 -16.32
C LEU A 69 -8.74 -8.35 -17.01
N LYS A 70 -8.75 -7.04 -17.28
CA LYS A 70 -7.60 -6.34 -17.89
C LYS A 70 -6.60 -5.80 -16.87
N ALA A 71 -7.06 -5.58 -15.65
CA ALA A 71 -6.26 -5.00 -14.57
C ALA A 71 -6.83 -5.43 -13.23
N MET A 72 -5.97 -5.46 -12.22
CA MET A 72 -6.34 -5.74 -10.84
C MET A 72 -5.69 -4.71 -9.92
N TYR A 73 -6.47 -4.21 -8.97
CA TYR A 73 -5.99 -3.35 -7.90
C TYR A 73 -5.89 -4.18 -6.63
N ALA A 74 -4.71 -4.19 -6.02
CA ALA A 74 -4.47 -4.85 -4.76
C ALA A 74 -3.84 -3.86 -3.78
N ARG A 75 -4.24 -3.96 -2.51
CA ARG A 75 -3.53 -3.30 -1.41
C ARG A 75 -2.70 -4.35 -0.71
N ALA A 76 -1.39 -4.34 -0.95
CA ALA A 76 -0.46 -5.18 -0.23
C ALA A 76 -0.16 -4.58 1.16
N ASP A 77 0.17 -5.46 2.10
CA ASP A 77 0.75 -5.04 3.37
C ASP A 77 2.14 -4.45 3.14
N VAL A 78 2.51 -3.50 3.99
CA VAL A 78 3.83 -2.89 3.96
C VAL A 78 4.78 -3.73 4.78
N GLN A 79 5.92 -4.07 4.19
CA GLN A 79 7.04 -4.72 4.85
C GLN A 79 8.33 -4.00 4.47
N GLN A 80 9.18 -3.71 5.45
CA GLN A 80 10.51 -3.18 5.19
C GLN A 80 11.39 -4.27 4.58
N HIS A 81 12.18 -3.90 3.56
CA HIS A 81 13.02 -4.87 2.87
C HIS A 81 14.13 -5.43 3.76
N VAL A 82 14.60 -4.62 4.70
CA VAL A 82 15.68 -4.95 5.65
C VAL A 82 15.25 -4.54 7.05
N ASN A 83 15.59 -5.35 8.05
CA ASN A 83 15.28 -5.11 9.46
C ASN A 83 16.22 -4.07 10.09
N PHE A 84 16.34 -2.89 9.48
CA PHE A 84 17.16 -1.80 10.00
C PHE A 84 16.62 -1.25 11.32
N ASP A 85 15.33 -1.41 11.58
CA ASP A 85 14.71 -1.11 12.88
C ASP A 85 15.37 -1.91 14.01
N VAL A 86 15.65 -3.20 13.79
CA VAL A 86 16.37 -4.05 14.76
C VAL A 86 17.86 -3.68 14.84
N LEU A 87 18.49 -3.42 13.69
CA LEU A 87 19.94 -3.17 13.63
C LEU A 87 20.33 -1.79 14.17
N LEU A 88 19.49 -0.77 13.94
CA LEU A 88 19.76 0.62 14.31
C LEU A 88 18.90 1.10 15.49
N GLY A 89 17.88 0.36 15.89
CA GLY A 89 17.07 0.60 17.09
C GLY A 89 15.96 1.63 16.93
N PHE A 90 15.58 2.01 15.71
CA PHE A 90 14.48 2.94 15.48
C PHE A 90 13.12 2.23 15.44
N GLU A 91 12.06 2.99 15.71
CA GLU A 91 10.69 2.48 15.73
C GLU A 91 10.07 2.45 14.34
N LEU A 92 9.19 1.47 14.11
CA LEU A 92 8.23 1.49 13.03
C LEU A 92 6.89 2.03 13.52
N THR A 93 6.08 2.56 12.60
CA THR A 93 4.67 2.92 12.84
C THR A 93 3.80 1.66 12.85
N GLU A 94 2.53 1.81 13.25
CA GLU A 94 1.51 0.76 13.12
C GLU A 94 1.28 0.27 11.67
N PHE A 95 1.76 1.02 10.67
CA PHE A 95 1.69 0.65 9.26
C PHE A 95 2.99 0.04 8.73
N ASN A 96 3.90 -0.38 9.61
CA ASN A 96 5.23 -0.91 9.28
C ASN A 96 6.09 0.05 8.42
N THR A 97 5.85 1.36 8.50
CA THR A 97 6.75 2.37 7.94
C THR A 97 7.72 2.86 9.01
N ILE A 98 8.91 3.33 8.64
CA ILE A 98 9.87 3.93 9.57
C ILE A 98 9.24 5.18 10.17
N LYS A 99 9.20 5.25 11.51
CA LYS A 99 8.67 6.40 12.25
C LYS A 99 9.69 7.53 12.19
N VAL A 100 9.28 8.66 11.62
CA VAL A 100 10.10 9.87 11.51
C VAL A 100 9.33 11.08 12.02
N ASP A 101 10.06 12.11 12.46
CA ASP A 101 9.51 13.42 12.79
C ASP A 101 9.35 14.31 11.54
N GLU A 102 8.93 15.56 11.75
CA GLU A 102 8.78 16.56 10.68
C GLU A 102 10.11 16.85 9.96
N GLN A 103 11.25 16.59 10.59
CA GLN A 103 12.61 16.80 10.06
C GLN A 103 13.16 15.55 9.36
N GLN A 104 12.35 14.49 9.22
CA GLN A 104 12.73 13.18 8.69
C GLN A 104 13.75 12.42 9.56
N GLN A 105 13.90 12.81 10.82
CA GLN A 105 14.72 12.10 11.79
C GLN A 105 13.92 10.94 12.39
N THR A 106 14.53 9.77 12.50
CA THR A 106 13.92 8.61 13.16
C THR A 106 13.87 8.81 14.68
N THR A 107 13.30 7.85 15.42
CA THR A 107 13.38 7.86 16.89
C THR A 107 14.81 7.68 17.44
N VAL A 108 15.77 7.32 16.58
CA VAL A 108 17.19 7.26 16.92
C VAL A 108 17.89 8.51 16.40
N ASN A 109 18.53 9.23 17.33
CA ASN A 109 19.28 10.44 17.02
C ASN A 109 20.40 10.16 16.01
N GLY A 110 20.53 11.03 15.01
CA GLY A 110 21.52 10.90 13.93
C GLY A 110 21.12 9.95 12.80
N VAL A 111 20.02 9.22 12.93
CA VAL A 111 19.50 8.35 11.87
C VAL A 111 18.30 9.04 11.20
N TYR A 112 18.37 9.21 9.88
CA TYR A 112 17.33 9.82 9.06
C TYR A 112 16.78 8.80 8.06
N ALA A 113 15.51 8.94 7.69
CA ALA A 113 14.87 8.11 6.68
C ALA A 113 13.93 8.95 5.83
N ALA A 114 13.80 8.61 4.55
CA ALA A 114 12.90 9.28 3.63
C ALA A 114 12.42 8.32 2.54
N GLY A 115 11.25 8.61 1.98
CA GLY A 115 10.69 7.91 0.83
C GLY A 115 9.70 6.80 1.20
N ASP A 116 9.55 5.81 0.32
CA ASP A 116 8.50 4.77 0.46
C ASP A 116 8.57 3.97 1.76
N CYS A 117 9.73 3.95 2.41
CA CYS A 117 9.93 3.31 3.71
C CYS A 117 9.30 4.12 4.86
N THR A 118 9.08 5.42 4.74
CA THR A 118 8.53 6.29 5.81
C THR A 118 7.06 6.61 5.66
N THR A 119 6.44 6.39 4.48
CA THR A 119 5.08 6.85 4.20
C THR A 119 4.25 5.89 3.33
N LEU A 120 2.93 5.92 3.52
CA LEU A 120 1.95 5.31 2.61
C LEU A 120 1.64 6.20 1.38
N MET A 121 2.05 7.48 1.40
CA MET A 121 1.91 8.41 0.28
C MET A 121 3.10 8.31 -0.67
N ARG A 122 3.18 7.22 -1.42
CA ARG A 122 4.32 6.84 -2.29
C ARG A 122 4.36 7.58 -3.63
N SER A 123 4.01 8.86 -3.63
CA SER A 123 4.14 9.72 -4.81
C SER A 123 5.59 10.17 -4.94
N LEU A 124 6.14 10.15 -6.17
CA LEU A 124 7.51 10.59 -6.44
C LEU A 124 7.80 12.00 -5.92
N SER A 125 6.85 12.91 -6.04
CA SER A 125 6.96 14.28 -5.53
C SER A 125 7.11 14.35 -4.01
N VAL A 126 6.36 13.52 -3.28
CA VAL A 126 6.38 13.45 -1.81
C VAL A 126 7.73 12.89 -1.35
N ILE A 127 8.15 11.76 -1.90
CA ILE A 127 9.38 11.07 -1.47
C ILE A 127 10.64 11.87 -1.82
N THR A 128 10.64 12.60 -2.94
CA THR A 128 11.74 13.49 -3.33
C THR A 128 11.87 14.67 -2.36
N ALA A 129 10.73 15.27 -1.98
CA ALA A 129 10.71 16.36 -1.00
C ALA A 129 11.21 15.90 0.38
N GLN A 130 10.78 14.72 0.82
CA GLN A 130 11.28 14.11 2.06
C GLN A 130 12.80 13.88 2.02
N GLY A 131 13.32 13.33 0.93
CA GLY A 131 14.77 13.10 0.78
C GLY A 131 15.57 14.41 0.82
N THR A 132 15.04 15.46 0.17
CA THR A 132 15.63 16.81 0.23
C THR A 132 15.67 17.33 1.67
N LEU A 133 14.56 17.21 2.39
CA LEU A 133 14.47 17.67 3.78
C LEU A 133 15.43 16.91 4.70
N ALA A 134 15.48 15.58 4.59
CA ALA A 134 16.41 14.75 5.37
C ALA A 134 17.86 15.17 5.15
N GLY A 135 18.27 15.41 3.89
CA GLY A 135 19.62 15.88 3.56
C GLY A 135 19.95 17.25 4.17
N VAL A 136 19.03 18.21 4.06
CA VAL A 136 19.20 19.56 4.65
C VAL A 136 19.34 19.47 6.18
N MET A 137 18.49 18.68 6.84
CA MET A 137 18.47 18.58 8.29
C MET A 137 19.67 17.83 8.85
N MET A 138 20.11 16.76 8.17
CA MET A 138 21.35 16.07 8.49
C MET A 138 22.56 17.00 8.36
N ASN A 139 22.66 17.78 7.27
CA ASN A 139 23.73 18.76 7.09
C ASN A 139 23.72 19.84 8.18
N ARG A 140 22.54 20.38 8.50
CA ARG A 140 22.37 21.36 9.57
C ARG A 140 22.81 20.81 10.93
N LYS A 141 22.48 19.55 11.23
CA LYS A 141 22.88 18.87 12.45
C LYS A 141 24.41 18.72 12.53
N MET A 142 25.04 18.24 11.47
CA MET A 142 26.51 18.10 11.41
C MET A 142 27.23 19.44 11.63
N ILE A 143 26.78 20.52 10.98
CA ILE A 143 27.34 21.87 11.17
C ILE A 143 27.21 22.32 12.63
N SER A 144 26.07 22.04 13.26
CA SER A 144 25.83 22.40 14.66
C SER A 144 26.63 21.55 15.66
N GLU A 145 27.07 20.35 15.27
CA GLU A 145 27.90 19.45 16.11
C GLU A 145 29.39 19.75 15.96
N ASP A 146 29.81 20.33 14.84
CA ASP A 146 31.20 20.75 14.56
C ASP A 146 31.59 22.06 15.28
N PHE A 147 30.60 22.89 15.66
CA PHE A 147 30.81 24.17 16.34
C PHE A 147 30.56 24.07 17.85
#